data_AF-A0A944C2S8-F1
#
_entry.id   AF-A0A944C2S8-F1
#
_cell.length_a   1.000
_cell.length_b   1.000
_cell.length_c   1.000
_cell.angle_alpha   90.00
_cell.angle_beta   90.00
_cell.angle_gamma   90.00
#
_symmetry.space_group_name_H-M   'P 1'
#
loop_
_entity.id
_entity.type
_entity.pdbx_description
1 polymer ?
#
loop_
_entity_poly.entity_id
_entity_poly.type
_entity_poly.pdbx_seq_one_letter_code
_entity_poly.pdbx_strand_id
1 'polypeptide(L)'
;MKRISILKGVVGSLGISMLFGMASCTDDHFDIRVSDPAATGTIWQRIEAEPELSDFAEILKNIKVYRKEGDKSASITYAELLNSSQSFTVWAPLNGTFDKEAYMRRIAEIQATQDPEEAAKLEYNLGVQFPQNHIARFNFESSADQQDIRMMNSKLSAYDASAGEFNGVKLSSEFAALPSSNGTIHCLQGESPFAYNIYDYIQANPTLFSTLYKKLNEAEVKTFSPGMSVEGGLDNDGNMVYLDSVYYTTNELIDYSGAQVKNEDSMYVAVIPTDAAWNQGFEKLSKYYNYGSSYSYNYTGSNGKFFNMKRSLNEPALNYPTVRDSIVDYTVTRRLLLNMYFAPYRFAPGLNRSDFDGLVAKAMAADTLTSTNGTQFINLQAFSPHPLFGTVEPQKASNGIIFPITEYNMDPSYSYQTRQELDLSSDYYVSPSTSLQNGTKGSVVYLVKGSNWDESIDLSDLEYKRYRFFQAKASGAMNAYIPLRNLLSGKYKISIQILPNRVSYDQKWYTTDKETGEQTEKVEQNIKFDASLIDDEGKTIGKKVTKIEVSDEEVQTIVLFESIEIPKCYANLPYGLDSFPHLVLAIPSLTSYRPVKNVDYGLSVAKVIIEPVHE
;
A
#
# COMPACT_ATOMS: atom_id res chain seq x y z
N MET A 1 30.26 -26.97 0.05
CA MET A 1 30.52 -25.93 1.06
C MET A 1 29.27 -25.76 1.90
N LYS A 2 29.39 -26.03 3.21
CA LYS A 2 28.38 -25.68 4.22
C LYS A 2 28.22 -24.16 4.25
N ARG A 3 27.00 -23.64 4.16
CA ARG A 3 26.65 -22.31 4.69
C ARG A 3 25.53 -22.48 5.69
N ILE A 4 25.83 -21.99 6.87
CA ILE A 4 25.00 -21.96 8.08
C ILE A 4 24.05 -20.74 7.98
N SER A 5 22.87 -20.97 8.55
CA SER A 5 21.67 -20.16 8.78
C SER A 5 21.83 -18.68 9.15
N ILE A 6 20.76 -17.88 8.97
CA ILE A 6 20.07 -17.17 10.07
C ILE A 6 18.67 -16.63 9.63
N LEU A 7 17.69 -16.95 10.49
CA LEU A 7 16.34 -16.40 10.72
C LEU A 7 15.36 -16.17 9.54
N LYS A 8 14.53 -17.19 9.29
CA LYS A 8 13.09 -17.02 9.02
C LYS A 8 12.34 -17.47 10.26
N GLY A 9 11.69 -16.55 10.95
CA GLY A 9 10.89 -16.83 12.14
C GLY A 9 10.30 -15.55 12.70
N VAL A 10 9.06 -15.64 13.16
CA VAL A 10 8.19 -14.58 13.71
C VAL A 10 7.36 -13.83 12.65
N VAL A 11 6.31 -14.50 12.18
CA VAL A 11 5.08 -13.86 11.67
C VAL A 11 4.02 -14.02 12.76
N GLY A 12 3.70 -12.91 13.43
CA GLY A 12 2.40 -12.57 14.01
C GLY A 12 1.59 -13.64 14.73
N SER A 13 2.10 -14.20 15.83
CA SER A 13 1.27 -14.74 16.91
C SER A 13 1.12 -13.67 17.98
N LEU A 14 0.06 -12.88 17.93
CA LEU A 14 -0.37 -12.03 19.04
C LEU A 14 -1.58 -12.70 19.70
N GLY A 15 -1.46 -12.96 21.01
CA GLY A 15 -2.53 -13.56 21.80
C GLY A 15 -2.09 -14.67 22.77
N ILE A 16 -0.85 -14.63 23.27
CA ILE A 16 -0.44 -14.96 24.66
C ILE A 16 1.01 -14.45 24.77
N SER A 17 1.16 -13.21 25.22
CA SER A 17 2.41 -12.78 25.82
C SER A 17 2.41 -13.28 27.26
N MET A 18 3.18 -14.33 27.54
CA MET A 18 3.78 -14.47 28.87
C MET A 18 4.65 -13.21 29.08
N LEU A 19 4.14 -12.24 29.84
CA LEU A 19 4.94 -11.10 30.28
C LEU A 19 5.92 -11.62 31.34
N PHE A 20 7.12 -12.01 30.91
CA PHE A 20 8.27 -11.99 31.79
C PHE A 20 8.76 -10.54 31.87
N GLY A 21 8.82 -10.03 33.10
CA GLY A 21 8.94 -8.62 33.40
C GLY A 21 10.10 -7.91 32.71
N MET A 22 9.79 -6.77 32.12
CA MET A 22 10.66 -5.61 32.11
C MET A 22 9.83 -4.39 32.50
N ALA A 23 10.24 -3.75 33.58
CA ALA A 23 9.57 -2.63 34.21
C ALA A 23 9.57 -1.39 33.30
N SER A 24 8.37 -0.89 32.96
CA SER A 24 8.14 0.51 32.58
C SER A 24 6.64 0.78 32.38
N CYS A 25 5.90 0.81 33.48
CA CYS A 25 4.78 1.69 33.84
C CYS A 25 4.62 1.43 35.35
N THR A 26 4.28 2.43 36.15
CA THR A 26 4.06 2.24 37.59
C THR A 26 3.01 1.14 37.77
N ASP A 27 3.43 0.06 38.41
CA ASP A 27 2.66 -1.16 38.64
C ASP A 27 1.68 -0.89 39.79
N ASP A 28 0.64 -0.09 39.51
CA ASP A 28 -0.42 0.24 40.45
C ASP A 28 -1.54 -0.81 40.34
N HIS A 29 -1.18 -2.08 40.55
CA HIS A 29 -2.12 -3.18 40.71
C HIS A 29 -2.35 -3.42 42.20
N PHE A 30 -3.56 -3.09 42.67
CA PHE A 30 -3.88 -3.19 44.10
C PHE A 30 -4.33 -4.61 44.45
N ASP A 31 -3.79 -5.13 45.56
CA ASP A 31 -4.31 -6.34 46.20
C ASP A 31 -5.79 -6.16 46.56
N ILE A 32 -6.59 -7.21 46.39
CA ILE A 32 -7.99 -7.24 46.81
C ILE A 32 -8.03 -7.00 48.33
N ARG A 33 -8.42 -5.80 48.76
CA ARG A 33 -8.62 -5.52 50.18
C ARG A 33 -9.90 -6.20 50.67
N VAL A 34 -9.77 -7.44 51.14
CA VAL A 34 -10.83 -8.21 51.82
C VAL A 34 -11.09 -7.67 53.24
N SER A 35 -11.01 -6.35 53.46
CA SER A 35 -11.23 -5.74 54.78
C SER A 35 -12.67 -5.26 54.99
N ASP A 36 -13.53 -5.32 53.98
CA ASP A 36 -14.93 -4.94 54.11
C ASP A 36 -15.83 -6.19 54.27
N PRO A 37 -16.49 -6.39 55.43
CA PRO A 37 -17.40 -7.52 55.65
C PRO A 37 -18.60 -7.56 54.67
N ALA A 38 -18.79 -6.54 53.83
CA ALA A 38 -19.80 -6.50 52.76
C ALA A 38 -19.38 -7.17 51.43
N ALA A 39 -18.10 -7.51 51.21
CA ALA A 39 -17.59 -8.05 49.94
C ALA A 39 -17.69 -9.59 49.82
N THR A 40 -18.84 -10.18 50.15
CA THR A 40 -18.99 -11.66 50.25
C THR A 40 -19.34 -12.36 48.93
N GLY A 41 -19.78 -11.63 47.90
CA GLY A 41 -20.18 -12.18 46.60
C GLY A 41 -19.22 -11.82 45.46
N THR A 42 -19.15 -12.64 44.42
CA THR A 42 -18.45 -12.30 43.16
C THR A 42 -19.08 -11.06 42.51
N ILE A 43 -18.36 -10.41 41.61
CA ILE A 43 -18.86 -9.29 40.79
C ILE A 43 -20.18 -9.68 40.13
N TRP A 44 -20.26 -10.89 39.58
CA TRP A 44 -21.50 -11.38 38.98
C TRP A 44 -22.65 -11.49 39.98
N GLN A 45 -22.42 -12.08 41.15
CA GLN A 45 -23.43 -12.18 42.20
C GLN A 45 -23.90 -10.81 42.68
N ARG A 46 -23.00 -9.81 42.70
CA ARG A 46 -23.32 -8.43 43.06
C ARG A 46 -24.15 -7.73 41.99
N ILE A 47 -23.78 -7.89 40.71
CA ILE A 47 -24.57 -7.39 39.55
C ILE A 47 -25.97 -7.98 39.55
N GLU A 48 -26.10 -9.29 39.81
CA GLU A 48 -27.40 -9.97 39.82
C GLU A 48 -28.28 -9.57 41.01
N ALA A 49 -27.68 -9.19 42.14
CA ALA A 49 -28.40 -8.76 43.34
C ALA A 49 -28.80 -7.27 43.32
N GLU A 50 -28.23 -6.45 42.43
CA GLU A 50 -28.47 -5.01 42.37
C GLU A 50 -29.53 -4.67 41.31
N PRO A 51 -30.75 -4.23 41.70
CA PRO A 51 -31.84 -3.98 40.75
C PRO A 51 -31.48 -2.93 39.68
N GLU A 52 -30.67 -1.94 40.03
CA GLU A 52 -30.23 -0.87 39.12
C GLU A 52 -29.25 -1.33 38.03
N LEU A 53 -28.77 -2.58 38.09
CA LEU A 53 -27.87 -3.19 37.10
C LEU A 53 -28.53 -4.32 36.31
N SER A 54 -29.85 -4.51 36.44
CA SER A 54 -30.56 -5.62 35.81
C SER A 54 -30.46 -5.62 34.28
N ASP A 55 -30.45 -4.44 33.65
CA ASP A 55 -30.35 -4.33 32.19
C ASP A 55 -28.96 -4.74 31.69
N PHE A 56 -27.91 -4.32 32.39
CA PHE A 56 -26.54 -4.73 32.12
C PHE A 56 -26.36 -6.24 32.33
N ALA A 57 -26.94 -6.78 33.41
CA ALA A 57 -26.90 -8.21 33.72
C ALA A 57 -27.53 -9.07 32.60
N GLU A 58 -28.65 -8.64 32.03
CA GLU A 58 -29.34 -9.36 30.96
C GLU A 58 -28.49 -9.47 29.69
N ILE A 59 -27.77 -8.41 29.34
CA ILE A 59 -26.85 -8.42 28.19
C ILE A 59 -25.69 -9.40 28.44
N LEU A 60 -25.05 -9.36 29.62
CA LEU A 60 -23.91 -10.22 29.94
C LEU A 60 -24.27 -11.73 29.99
N LYS A 61 -25.52 -12.07 30.33
CA LYS A 61 -26.04 -13.45 30.30
C LYS A 61 -26.14 -14.03 28.89
N ASN A 62 -26.28 -13.17 27.87
CA ASN A 62 -26.61 -13.59 26.52
C ASN A 62 -25.44 -13.47 25.53
N ILE A 63 -24.25 -13.09 25.99
CA ILE A 63 -23.06 -12.95 25.15
C ILE A 63 -21.94 -13.86 25.66
N LYS A 64 -21.39 -14.67 24.76
CA LYS A 64 -20.24 -15.54 25.02
C LYS A 64 -18.90 -14.80 25.00
N VAL A 65 -17.95 -15.36 25.74
CA VAL A 65 -16.57 -14.89 25.78
C VAL A 65 -15.77 -15.61 24.71
N TYR A 66 -15.31 -14.85 23.72
CA TYR A 66 -14.43 -15.31 22.66
C TYR A 66 -13.01 -14.83 22.92
N ARG A 67 -12.01 -15.69 22.72
CA ARG A 67 -10.59 -15.29 22.87
C ARG A 67 -10.06 -14.54 21.67
N LYS A 68 -10.63 -14.80 20.49
CA LYS A 68 -10.29 -14.20 19.20
C LYS A 68 -11.44 -14.38 18.23
N GLU A 69 -11.44 -13.59 17.16
CA GLU A 69 -12.36 -13.80 16.03
C GLU A 69 -12.19 -15.23 15.48
N GLY A 70 -13.31 -15.94 15.29
CA GLY A 70 -13.32 -17.33 14.83
C GLY A 70 -13.00 -18.39 15.91
N ASP A 71 -13.00 -18.03 17.19
CA ASP A 71 -12.87 -18.99 18.30
C ASP A 71 -14.09 -19.91 18.38
N LYS A 72 -13.89 -21.19 18.03
CA LYS A 72 -14.93 -22.24 18.05
C LYS A 72 -15.14 -22.85 19.44
N SER A 73 -14.32 -22.48 20.43
CA SER A 73 -14.35 -23.04 21.79
C SER A 73 -15.11 -22.17 22.79
N ALA A 74 -15.67 -21.04 22.36
CA ALA A 74 -16.44 -20.12 23.19
C ALA A 74 -17.67 -20.83 23.77
N SER A 75 -17.59 -21.15 25.07
CA SER A 75 -18.59 -21.96 25.78
C SER A 75 -19.17 -21.28 27.02
N ILE A 76 -18.53 -20.21 27.50
CA ILE A 76 -18.97 -19.46 28.68
C ILE A 76 -19.43 -18.06 28.29
N THR A 77 -20.38 -17.53 29.04
CA THR A 77 -20.89 -16.16 28.96
C THR A 77 -20.04 -15.18 29.79
N TYR A 78 -20.20 -13.87 29.57
CA TYR A 78 -19.57 -12.88 30.46
C TYR A 78 -20.08 -12.98 31.90
N ALA A 79 -21.34 -13.37 32.09
CA ALA A 79 -21.89 -13.68 33.40
C ALA A 79 -21.10 -14.78 34.12
N GLU A 80 -20.82 -15.90 33.45
CA GLU A 80 -20.03 -17.00 34.00
C GLU A 80 -18.57 -16.62 34.22
N LEU A 81 -17.99 -15.79 33.34
CA LEU A 81 -16.63 -15.27 33.50
C LEU A 81 -16.50 -14.41 34.77
N LEU A 82 -17.43 -13.48 35.00
CA LEU A 82 -17.43 -12.58 36.16
C LEU A 82 -17.77 -13.31 37.48
N ASN A 83 -18.30 -14.54 37.40
CA ASN A 83 -18.50 -15.41 38.54
C ASN A 83 -17.29 -16.30 38.84
N SER A 84 -16.23 -16.26 38.02
CA SER A 84 -15.00 -17.02 38.23
C SER A 84 -14.10 -16.42 39.32
N SER A 85 -13.05 -17.14 39.72
CA SER A 85 -12.07 -16.67 40.71
C SER A 85 -11.08 -15.61 40.19
N GLN A 86 -11.17 -15.22 38.92
CA GLN A 86 -10.31 -14.18 38.34
C GLN A 86 -10.72 -12.79 38.85
N SER A 87 -9.73 -11.90 39.02
CA SER A 87 -9.97 -10.53 39.46
C SER A 87 -10.30 -9.60 38.29
N PHE A 88 -11.35 -8.78 38.45
CA PHE A 88 -11.78 -7.81 37.43
C PHE A 88 -12.12 -6.44 38.03
N THR A 89 -12.19 -5.43 37.17
CA THR A 89 -12.87 -4.17 37.44
C THR A 89 -13.95 -3.99 36.39
N VAL A 90 -15.16 -3.66 36.81
CA VAL A 90 -16.32 -3.48 35.92
C VAL A 90 -16.83 -2.06 36.05
N TRP A 91 -16.97 -1.35 34.93
CA TRP A 91 -17.70 -0.09 34.89
C TRP A 91 -19.10 -0.40 34.33
N ALA A 92 -20.11 -0.44 35.17
CA ALA A 92 -21.44 -0.90 34.78
C ALA A 92 -22.40 0.29 34.58
N PRO A 93 -23.02 0.46 33.39
CA PRO A 93 -24.03 1.49 33.20
C PRO A 93 -25.30 1.17 34.01
N LEU A 94 -25.86 2.19 34.67
CA LEU A 94 -27.13 2.07 35.39
C LEU A 94 -28.31 1.90 34.41
N ASN A 95 -29.37 1.24 34.85
CA ASN A 95 -30.61 1.13 34.10
C ASN A 95 -31.10 2.51 33.61
N GLY A 96 -31.64 2.56 32.39
CA GLY A 96 -32.14 3.80 31.78
C GLY A 96 -31.08 4.81 31.32
N THR A 97 -29.78 4.55 31.54
CA THR A 97 -28.69 5.44 31.10
C THR A 97 -28.08 5.05 29.75
N PHE A 98 -28.50 3.92 29.17
CA PHE A 98 -28.02 3.41 27.89
C PHE A 98 -29.15 2.67 27.13
N ASP A 99 -29.01 2.48 25.81
CA ASP A 99 -30.03 1.81 24.98
C ASP A 99 -29.91 0.27 25.04
N LYS A 100 -30.40 -0.31 26.13
CA LYS A 100 -30.50 -1.78 26.29
C LYS A 100 -31.19 -2.46 25.11
N GLU A 101 -32.25 -1.87 24.59
CA GLU A 101 -33.05 -2.46 23.51
C GLU A 101 -32.25 -2.58 22.21
N ALA A 102 -31.33 -1.66 21.93
CA ALA A 102 -30.39 -1.80 20.82
C ALA A 102 -29.50 -3.05 20.96
N TYR A 103 -28.97 -3.31 22.15
CA TYR A 103 -28.16 -4.50 22.40
C TYR A 103 -28.98 -5.79 22.33
N MET A 104 -30.18 -5.80 22.90
CA MET A 104 -31.06 -6.96 22.85
C MET A 104 -31.53 -7.27 21.43
N ARG A 105 -31.78 -6.26 20.59
CA ARG A 105 -32.05 -6.47 19.14
C ARG A 105 -30.89 -7.16 18.43
N ARG A 106 -29.64 -6.74 18.69
CA ARG A 106 -28.45 -7.37 18.12
C ARG A 106 -28.26 -8.81 18.60
N ILE A 107 -28.54 -9.08 19.88
CA ILE A 107 -28.54 -10.43 20.43
C ILE A 107 -29.59 -11.31 19.74
N ALA A 108 -30.80 -10.80 19.54
CA ALA A 108 -31.85 -11.52 18.82
C ALA A 108 -31.48 -11.78 17.36
N GLU A 109 -30.83 -10.83 16.68
CA GLU A 109 -30.30 -11.00 15.32
C GLU A 109 -29.22 -12.09 15.26
N ILE A 110 -28.28 -12.09 16.21
CA ILE A 110 -27.25 -13.14 16.34
C ILE A 110 -27.93 -14.51 16.50
N GLN A 111 -28.90 -14.63 17.39
CA GLN A 111 -29.62 -15.87 17.65
C GLN A 111 -30.47 -16.34 16.44
N ALA A 112 -30.95 -15.42 15.61
CA ALA A 112 -31.70 -15.72 14.39
C ALA A 112 -30.80 -16.03 13.18
N THR A 113 -29.51 -15.71 13.25
CA THR A 113 -28.55 -15.93 12.15
C THR A 113 -28.30 -17.43 11.96
N GLN A 114 -28.64 -17.94 10.77
CA GLN A 114 -28.58 -19.38 10.49
C GLN A 114 -27.15 -19.90 10.27
N ASP A 115 -26.26 -19.06 9.73
CA ASP A 115 -24.86 -19.40 9.55
C ASP A 115 -24.12 -19.29 10.90
N PRO A 116 -23.64 -20.41 11.49
CA PRO A 116 -22.97 -20.38 12.78
C PRO A 116 -21.68 -19.57 12.79
N GLU A 117 -20.96 -19.48 11.66
CA GLU A 117 -19.73 -18.70 11.58
C GLU A 117 -20.04 -17.19 11.59
N GLU A 118 -21.07 -16.78 10.86
CA GLU A 118 -21.53 -15.39 10.87
C GLU A 118 -22.13 -15.00 12.23
N ALA A 119 -22.94 -15.87 12.83
CA ALA A 119 -23.48 -15.66 14.17
C ALA A 119 -22.35 -15.46 15.21
N ALA A 120 -21.31 -16.32 15.17
CA ALA A 120 -20.15 -16.19 16.04
C ALA A 120 -19.34 -14.90 15.80
N LYS A 121 -19.22 -14.45 14.55
CA LYS A 121 -18.57 -13.17 14.20
C LYS A 121 -19.36 -11.98 14.74
N LEU A 122 -20.67 -11.98 14.58
CA LEU A 122 -21.55 -10.94 15.12
C LEU A 122 -21.51 -10.91 16.66
N GLU A 123 -21.54 -12.08 17.31
CA GLU A 123 -21.44 -12.21 18.77
C GLU A 123 -20.07 -11.75 19.30
N TYR A 124 -18.97 -12.13 18.63
CA TYR A 124 -17.63 -11.62 18.93
C TYR A 124 -17.58 -10.10 18.88
N ASN A 125 -18.06 -9.49 17.78
CA ASN A 125 -18.07 -8.04 17.60
C ASN A 125 -18.90 -7.33 18.67
N LEU A 126 -20.06 -7.88 19.02
CA LEU A 126 -20.90 -7.37 20.11
C LEU A 126 -20.18 -7.44 21.46
N GLY A 127 -19.53 -8.57 21.75
CA GLY A 127 -18.73 -8.79 22.95
C GLY A 127 -17.57 -7.80 23.10
N VAL A 128 -16.86 -7.52 22.01
CA VAL A 128 -15.78 -6.52 21.96
C VAL A 128 -16.29 -5.10 22.19
N GLN A 129 -17.44 -4.77 21.58
CA GLN A 129 -18.00 -3.42 21.61
C GLN A 129 -18.61 -3.03 22.95
N PHE A 130 -19.28 -3.96 23.63
CA PHE A 130 -20.00 -3.65 24.86
C PHE A 130 -19.39 -4.31 26.11
N PRO A 131 -19.51 -5.64 26.37
CA PRO A 131 -18.95 -6.24 27.57
C PRO A 131 -17.48 -5.93 27.80
N GLN A 132 -16.63 -6.14 26.79
CA GLN A 132 -15.19 -5.93 26.94
C GLN A 132 -14.79 -4.45 27.05
N ASN A 133 -15.65 -3.51 26.64
CA ASN A 133 -15.44 -2.07 26.82
C ASN A 133 -15.78 -1.59 28.24
N HIS A 134 -16.39 -2.45 29.04
CA HIS A 134 -16.82 -2.18 30.41
C HIS A 134 -16.09 -3.05 31.44
N ILE A 135 -15.24 -3.99 31.02
CA ILE A 135 -14.53 -4.92 31.90
C ILE A 135 -13.02 -4.78 31.67
N ALA A 136 -12.26 -4.56 32.74
CA ALA A 136 -10.81 -4.69 32.76
C ALA A 136 -10.39 -5.89 33.61
N ARG A 137 -9.21 -6.45 33.29
CA ARG A 137 -8.55 -7.43 34.16
C ARG A 137 -7.87 -6.72 35.32
N PHE A 138 -7.80 -7.38 36.46
CA PHE A 138 -7.27 -6.85 37.71
C PHE A 138 -8.17 -5.79 38.35
N ASN A 139 -7.86 -5.46 39.60
CA ASN A 139 -8.61 -4.50 40.40
C ASN A 139 -7.97 -3.10 40.29
N PHE A 140 -8.77 -2.10 39.90
CA PHE A 140 -8.38 -0.70 39.88
C PHE A 140 -9.21 0.05 40.93
N GLU A 141 -8.56 0.64 41.93
CA GLU A 141 -9.24 1.35 43.01
C GLU A 141 -9.66 2.78 42.59
N SER A 142 -10.69 3.31 43.25
CA SER A 142 -11.17 4.70 43.12
C SER A 142 -10.22 5.77 43.71
N SER A 143 -8.99 5.41 44.07
CA SER A 143 -8.06 6.27 44.82
C SER A 143 -6.89 6.82 43.99
N ALA A 144 -6.75 6.37 42.74
CA ALA A 144 -5.67 6.79 41.86
C ALA A 144 -5.95 8.14 41.18
N ASP A 145 -4.87 8.88 40.88
CA ASP A 145 -4.88 9.99 39.93
C ASP A 145 -5.34 9.50 38.53
N GLN A 146 -5.49 10.42 37.57
CA GLN A 146 -5.87 10.07 36.20
C GLN A 146 -4.98 8.94 35.64
N GLN A 147 -5.61 7.84 35.22
CA GLN A 147 -4.93 6.65 34.70
C GLN A 147 -5.59 6.13 33.41
N ASP A 148 -4.79 5.55 32.52
CA ASP A 148 -5.27 4.87 31.31
C ASP A 148 -5.45 3.37 31.58
N ILE A 149 -6.70 2.92 31.65
CA ILE A 149 -7.05 1.52 31.89
C ILE A 149 -7.09 0.76 30.58
N ARG A 150 -6.35 -0.34 30.51
CA ARG A 150 -6.48 -1.29 29.39
C ARG A 150 -7.67 -2.22 29.63
N MET A 151 -8.68 -2.07 28.78
CA MET A 151 -9.91 -2.85 28.82
C MET A 151 -9.70 -4.24 28.21
N MET A 152 -10.65 -5.17 28.41
CA MET A 152 -10.57 -6.53 27.86
C MET A 152 -10.52 -6.55 26.32
N ASN A 153 -11.04 -5.52 25.65
CA ASN A 153 -10.94 -5.34 24.20
C ASN A 153 -9.59 -4.75 23.75
N SER A 154 -8.63 -4.64 24.67
CA SER A 154 -7.29 -4.04 24.48
C SER A 154 -7.27 -2.53 24.22
N LYS A 155 -8.42 -1.85 24.19
CA LYS A 155 -8.49 -0.39 24.09
C LYS A 155 -8.15 0.25 25.42
N LEU A 156 -7.65 1.49 25.36
CA LEU A 156 -7.36 2.30 26.53
C LEU A 156 -8.57 3.20 26.82
N SER A 157 -9.00 3.22 28.08
CA SER A 157 -10.05 4.12 28.59
C SER A 157 -9.48 4.96 29.71
N ALA A 158 -9.66 6.27 29.64
CA ALA A 158 -9.20 7.18 30.68
C ALA A 158 -10.11 7.03 31.91
N TYR A 159 -9.52 6.82 33.08
CA TYR A 159 -10.23 6.78 34.35
C TYR A 159 -9.70 7.85 35.28
N ASP A 160 -10.58 8.77 35.69
CA ASP A 160 -10.28 9.82 36.66
C ASP A 160 -11.23 9.65 37.85
N ALA A 161 -10.74 8.95 38.87
CA ALA A 161 -11.52 8.70 40.06
C ALA A 161 -11.78 10.00 40.85
N SER A 162 -10.88 10.98 40.75
CA SER A 162 -11.00 12.27 41.43
C SER A 162 -12.08 13.16 40.81
N ALA A 163 -12.20 13.16 39.48
CA ALA A 163 -13.27 13.83 38.75
C ALA A 163 -14.59 13.04 38.73
N GLY A 164 -14.54 11.78 39.20
CA GLY A 164 -15.66 10.84 39.16
C GLY A 164 -16.07 10.54 37.72
N GLU A 165 -15.11 10.28 36.84
CA GLU A 165 -15.34 10.04 35.42
C GLU A 165 -14.58 8.80 34.91
N PHE A 166 -15.22 8.07 34.02
CA PHE A 166 -14.62 6.99 33.24
C PHE A 166 -14.95 7.20 31.77
N ASN A 167 -13.92 7.35 30.94
CA ASN A 167 -14.02 7.52 29.50
C ASN A 167 -14.99 8.66 29.08
N GLY A 168 -14.98 9.76 29.85
CA GLY A 168 -15.87 10.92 29.68
C GLY A 168 -17.29 10.74 30.23
N VAL A 169 -17.59 9.61 30.88
CA VAL A 169 -18.89 9.31 31.50
C VAL A 169 -18.79 9.44 33.01
N LYS A 170 -19.75 10.11 33.64
CA LYS A 170 -19.77 10.29 35.10
C LYS A 170 -20.03 8.97 35.83
N LEU A 171 -19.29 8.75 36.92
CA LEU A 171 -19.63 7.75 37.91
C LEU A 171 -20.92 8.15 38.65
N SER A 172 -21.66 7.15 39.13
CA SER A 172 -22.80 7.37 40.01
C SER A 172 -22.34 7.90 41.37
N SER A 173 -22.91 9.02 41.82
CA SER A 173 -22.69 9.54 43.17
C SER A 173 -23.30 8.65 44.26
N GLU A 174 -24.31 7.85 43.91
CA GLU A 174 -25.05 6.99 44.84
C GLU A 174 -24.46 5.56 44.89
N PHE A 175 -23.85 5.12 43.78
CA PHE A 175 -23.31 3.77 43.60
C PHE A 175 -21.87 3.81 43.05
N ALA A 176 -21.02 4.68 43.60
CA ALA A 176 -19.71 5.00 43.02
C ALA A 176 -18.74 3.80 42.93
N ALA A 177 -18.79 2.89 43.91
CA ALA A 177 -18.02 1.66 43.92
C ALA A 177 -18.73 0.58 44.76
N LEU A 178 -18.89 -0.61 44.18
CA LEU A 178 -19.42 -1.80 44.86
C LEU A 178 -18.29 -2.84 44.94
N PRO A 179 -17.65 -3.00 46.10
CA PRO A 179 -16.61 -4.02 46.27
C PRO A 179 -17.22 -5.42 46.24
N SER A 180 -16.49 -6.36 45.66
CA SER A 180 -16.85 -7.77 45.47
C SER A 180 -15.66 -8.68 45.77
N SER A 181 -15.89 -9.97 45.97
CA SER A 181 -14.85 -10.93 46.37
C SER A 181 -13.76 -11.15 45.30
N ASN A 182 -14.07 -10.85 44.04
CA ASN A 182 -13.15 -10.94 42.90
C ASN A 182 -12.99 -9.60 42.15
N GLY A 183 -13.16 -8.47 42.86
CA GLY A 183 -12.82 -7.13 42.35
C GLY A 183 -13.87 -6.06 42.64
N THR A 184 -13.98 -5.04 41.79
CA THR A 184 -14.81 -3.84 42.04
C THR A 184 -15.74 -3.53 40.87
N ILE A 185 -16.95 -3.04 41.17
CA ILE A 185 -17.88 -2.48 40.18
C ILE A 185 -17.99 -0.97 40.40
N HIS A 186 -17.80 -0.17 39.36
CA HIS A 186 -18.06 1.26 39.34
C HIS A 186 -19.32 1.52 38.51
N CYS A 187 -20.37 2.08 39.11
CA CYS A 187 -21.58 2.35 38.34
C CYS A 187 -21.46 3.66 37.55
N LEU A 188 -21.90 3.65 36.29
CA LEU A 188 -21.85 4.78 35.36
C LEU A 188 -23.23 5.38 35.10
N GLN A 189 -23.27 6.70 34.89
CA GLN A 189 -24.45 7.45 34.43
C GLN A 189 -24.57 7.46 32.90
N GLY A 190 -24.21 6.35 32.26
CA GLY A 190 -24.18 6.18 30.81
C GLY A 190 -23.30 5.01 30.40
N GLU A 191 -23.40 4.57 29.16
CA GLU A 191 -22.46 3.58 28.60
C GLU A 191 -21.10 4.21 28.30
N SER A 192 -20.02 3.47 28.58
CA SER A 192 -18.68 3.86 28.13
C SER A 192 -18.63 3.82 26.61
N PRO A 193 -18.31 4.94 25.93
CA PRO A 193 -18.30 4.99 24.47
C PRO A 193 -17.23 4.06 23.90
N PHE A 194 -17.61 3.27 22.89
CA PHE A 194 -16.66 2.41 22.18
C PHE A 194 -15.79 3.23 21.23
N ALA A 195 -14.48 3.23 21.46
CA ALA A 195 -13.54 3.91 20.59
C ALA A 195 -13.19 3.04 19.38
N TYR A 196 -13.90 3.22 18.25
CA TYR A 196 -13.64 2.46 17.02
C TYR A 196 -12.19 2.61 16.54
N ASN A 197 -11.51 1.50 16.22
CA ASN A 197 -10.30 1.59 15.41
C ASN A 197 -10.67 1.91 13.95
N ILE A 198 -9.69 2.17 13.10
CA ILE A 198 -9.91 2.52 11.69
C ILE A 198 -10.75 1.46 10.95
N TYR A 199 -10.50 0.17 11.19
CA TYR A 199 -11.26 -0.92 10.58
C TYR A 199 -12.69 -0.99 11.14
N ASP A 200 -12.85 -0.94 12.47
CA ASP A 200 -14.16 -0.98 13.13
C ASP A 200 -15.02 0.21 12.67
N TYR A 201 -14.41 1.38 12.43
CA TYR A 201 -15.11 2.56 11.96
C TYR A 201 -15.68 2.38 10.55
N ILE A 202 -14.93 1.76 9.64
CA ILE A 202 -15.44 1.41 8.29
C ILE A 202 -16.66 0.50 8.42
N GLN A 203 -16.56 -0.55 9.25
CA GLN A 203 -17.64 -1.51 9.48
C GLN A 203 -18.88 -0.86 10.14
N ALA A 204 -18.68 0.06 11.08
CA ALA A 204 -19.74 0.73 11.81
C ALA A 204 -20.48 1.79 10.98
N ASN A 205 -19.92 2.21 9.84
CA ASN A 205 -20.50 3.23 8.96
C ASN A 205 -20.80 2.66 7.55
N PRO A 206 -21.62 1.61 7.43
CA PRO A 206 -21.84 0.92 6.16
C PRO A 206 -22.55 1.80 5.12
N THR A 207 -23.28 2.84 5.53
CA THR A 207 -23.92 3.80 4.61
C THR A 207 -22.92 4.70 3.90
N LEU A 208 -21.73 4.91 4.48
CA LEU A 208 -20.67 5.72 3.88
C LEU A 208 -19.68 4.86 3.09
N PHE A 209 -19.42 3.63 3.55
CA PHE A 209 -18.31 2.81 3.08
C PHE A 209 -18.73 1.43 2.57
N SER A 210 -19.95 1.27 2.06
CA SER A 210 -20.48 -0.04 1.66
C SER A 210 -19.60 -0.74 0.63
N THR A 211 -19.09 0.00 -0.36
CA THR A 211 -18.24 -0.51 -1.43
C THR A 211 -16.90 -0.96 -0.87
N LEU A 212 -16.29 -0.12 -0.04
CA LEU A 212 -15.00 -0.39 0.59
C LEU A 212 -15.09 -1.62 1.50
N TYR A 213 -16.08 -1.67 2.39
CA TYR A 213 -16.29 -2.78 3.31
C TYR A 213 -16.54 -4.09 2.56
N LYS A 214 -17.34 -4.07 1.48
CA LYS A 214 -17.54 -5.23 0.62
C LYS A 214 -16.23 -5.73 0.01
N LYS A 215 -15.43 -4.85 -0.60
CA LYS A 215 -14.14 -5.21 -1.22
C LYS A 215 -13.14 -5.77 -0.19
N LEU A 216 -13.13 -5.22 1.04
CA LEU A 216 -12.32 -5.76 2.12
C LEU A 216 -12.76 -7.17 2.50
N ASN A 217 -14.07 -7.43 2.67
CA ASN A 217 -14.57 -8.77 2.98
C ASN A 217 -14.31 -9.78 1.85
N GLU A 218 -14.46 -9.38 0.59
CA GLU A 218 -14.18 -10.24 -0.58
C GLU A 218 -12.70 -10.66 -0.67
N ALA A 219 -11.78 -9.85 -0.13
CA ALA A 219 -10.35 -10.14 -0.10
C ALA A 219 -9.91 -10.97 1.12
N GLU A 220 -10.83 -11.32 2.01
CA GLU A 220 -10.55 -12.10 3.20
C GLU A 220 -10.41 -13.59 2.87
N VAL A 221 -9.28 -14.19 3.23
CA VAL A 221 -9.00 -15.62 3.02
C VAL A 221 -8.76 -16.30 4.35
N LYS A 222 -9.59 -17.31 4.63
CA LYS A 222 -9.42 -18.24 5.76
C LYS A 222 -8.57 -19.42 5.32
N THR A 223 -7.41 -19.61 5.95
CA THR A 223 -6.52 -20.72 5.64
C THR A 223 -6.39 -21.66 6.82
N PHE A 224 -6.55 -22.95 6.57
CA PHE A 224 -6.39 -23.99 7.58
C PHE A 224 -4.91 -24.12 7.99
N SER A 225 -4.66 -24.29 9.29
CA SER A 225 -3.33 -24.50 9.86
C SER A 225 -3.24 -25.88 10.53
N PRO A 226 -2.82 -26.92 9.79
CA PRO A 226 -2.62 -28.27 10.32
C PRO A 226 -1.78 -28.31 11.60
N GLY A 227 -0.62 -27.62 11.60
CA GLY A 227 0.33 -27.68 12.70
C GLY A 227 -0.08 -26.94 13.97
N MET A 228 -1.13 -26.11 13.90
CA MET A 228 -1.73 -25.47 15.07
C MET A 228 -3.03 -26.17 15.51
N SER A 229 -3.50 -27.14 14.73
CA SER A 229 -4.73 -27.89 14.96
C SER A 229 -4.47 -29.13 15.80
N VAL A 230 -5.50 -29.65 16.45
CA VAL A 230 -5.40 -30.90 17.23
C VAL A 230 -5.75 -32.07 16.31
N GLU A 231 -4.74 -32.86 15.97
CA GLU A 231 -4.90 -34.08 15.17
C GLU A 231 -5.81 -35.09 15.88
N GLY A 232 -6.72 -35.70 15.12
CA GLY A 232 -7.58 -36.79 15.54
C GLY A 232 -7.18 -38.11 14.89
N GLY A 233 -8.18 -38.89 14.45
CA GLY A 233 -7.97 -40.12 13.70
C GLY A 233 -7.88 -39.88 12.19
N LEU A 234 -7.55 -40.94 11.44
CA LEU A 234 -7.67 -40.92 9.99
C LEU A 234 -9.10 -41.27 9.57
N ASP A 235 -9.61 -40.65 8.50
CA ASP A 235 -10.85 -41.06 7.85
C ASP A 235 -10.66 -42.36 7.05
N ASN A 236 -11.75 -42.84 6.42
CA ASN A 236 -11.74 -44.09 5.65
C ASN A 236 -10.83 -44.03 4.40
N ASP A 237 -10.43 -42.84 3.96
CA ASP A 237 -9.57 -42.60 2.81
C ASP A 237 -8.10 -42.33 3.25
N GLY A 238 -7.82 -42.40 4.55
CA GLY A 238 -6.49 -42.18 5.12
C GLY A 238 -6.12 -40.70 5.30
N ASN A 239 -7.07 -39.77 5.19
CA ASN A 239 -6.83 -38.36 5.46
C ASN A 239 -6.94 -38.08 6.96
N MET A 240 -6.11 -37.16 7.47
CA MET A 240 -6.17 -36.73 8.87
C MET A 240 -7.46 -35.95 9.15
N VAL A 241 -8.25 -36.43 10.11
CA VAL A 241 -9.40 -35.70 10.67
C VAL A 241 -8.93 -34.97 11.92
N TYR A 242 -9.22 -33.69 12.03
CA TYR A 242 -8.82 -32.87 13.17
C TYR A 242 -9.95 -32.78 14.20
N LEU A 243 -9.62 -33.02 15.47
CA LEU A 243 -10.54 -32.86 16.60
C LEU A 243 -10.86 -31.39 16.85
N ASP A 244 -9.87 -30.52 16.64
CA ASP A 244 -10.02 -29.06 16.68
C ASP A 244 -9.19 -28.43 15.56
N SER A 245 -9.85 -27.67 14.69
CA SER A 245 -9.25 -27.09 13.49
C SER A 245 -8.97 -25.60 13.68
N VAL A 246 -7.69 -25.22 13.62
CA VAL A 246 -7.24 -23.83 13.68
C VAL A 246 -7.13 -23.26 12.27
N TYR A 247 -7.77 -22.11 12.08
CA TYR A 247 -7.66 -21.30 10.86
C TYR A 247 -7.01 -19.96 11.18
N TYR A 248 -6.32 -19.39 10.20
CA TYR A 248 -5.89 -17.99 10.21
C TYR A 248 -6.57 -17.24 9.08
N THR A 249 -6.95 -16.00 9.38
CA THR A 249 -7.58 -15.09 8.43
C THR A 249 -6.55 -14.08 7.95
N THR A 250 -6.39 -13.97 6.63
CA THR A 250 -5.56 -12.94 5.98
C THR A 250 -6.43 -12.06 5.12
N ASN A 251 -6.04 -10.81 4.93
CA ASN A 251 -6.73 -9.90 4.02
C ASN A 251 -5.68 -9.23 3.17
N GLU A 252 -5.53 -9.68 1.92
CA GLU A 252 -4.42 -9.21 1.10
C GLU A 252 -4.42 -7.68 0.93
N LEU A 253 -5.60 -7.05 0.87
CA LEU A 253 -5.72 -5.61 0.64
C LEU A 253 -5.32 -4.80 1.88
N ILE A 254 -5.60 -5.30 3.09
CA ILE A 254 -5.11 -4.68 4.34
C ILE A 254 -3.63 -5.01 4.55
N ASP A 255 -3.25 -6.28 4.41
CA ASP A 255 -1.91 -6.78 4.71
C ASP A 255 -0.86 -6.12 3.81
N TYR A 256 -1.13 -6.01 2.50
CA TYR A 256 -0.21 -5.34 1.57
C TYR A 256 -0.21 -3.82 1.71
N SER A 257 -1.19 -3.22 2.37
CA SER A 257 -1.20 -1.75 2.57
C SER A 257 -0.03 -1.31 3.45
N GLY A 258 0.53 -2.24 4.24
CA GLY A 258 1.55 -1.95 5.24
C GLY A 258 1.01 -1.23 6.47
N ALA A 259 -0.33 -1.13 6.61
CA ALA A 259 -1.00 -0.56 7.75
C ALA A 259 -1.72 -1.64 8.57
N GLN A 260 -1.43 -1.69 9.87
CA GLN A 260 -2.05 -2.59 10.84
C GLN A 260 -3.31 -1.94 11.45
N VAL A 261 -4.30 -1.64 10.61
CA VAL A 261 -5.47 -0.82 11.00
C VAL A 261 -6.47 -1.50 11.95
N LYS A 262 -6.32 -2.81 12.17
CA LYS A 262 -7.03 -3.55 13.23
C LYS A 262 -6.27 -3.54 14.57
N ASN A 263 -4.99 -3.17 14.57
CA ASN A 263 -4.13 -3.20 15.76
C ASN A 263 -4.16 -1.85 16.50
N GLU A 264 -4.30 -1.90 17.82
CA GLU A 264 -4.31 -0.74 18.72
C GLU A 264 -2.90 -0.20 19.04
N ASP A 265 -1.85 -0.96 18.77
CA ASP A 265 -0.46 -0.58 19.05
C ASP A 265 0.18 0.24 17.90
N SER A 266 -0.58 0.48 16.82
CA SER A 266 -0.15 1.29 15.68
C SER A 266 -1.03 2.53 15.54
N MET A 267 -0.49 3.58 14.92
CA MET A 267 -1.23 4.81 14.66
C MET A 267 -1.15 5.20 13.18
N TYR A 268 -2.30 5.54 12.60
CA TYR A 268 -2.38 5.96 11.19
C TYR A 268 -3.25 7.21 11.01
N VAL A 269 -2.95 8.00 9.99
CA VAL A 269 -3.92 8.89 9.35
C VAL A 269 -4.49 8.12 8.16
N ALA A 270 -5.79 7.88 8.17
CA ALA A 270 -6.51 7.13 7.14
C ALA A 270 -7.38 8.10 6.33
N VAL A 271 -7.19 8.14 5.01
CA VAL A 271 -8.01 8.92 4.08
C VAL A 271 -8.99 7.99 3.41
N ILE A 272 -10.13 7.77 4.07
CA ILE A 272 -11.07 6.72 3.69
C ILE A 272 -12.11 7.30 2.74
N PRO A 273 -12.13 6.87 1.47
CA PRO A 273 -13.14 7.34 0.53
C PRO A 273 -14.52 6.78 0.88
N THR A 274 -15.51 7.67 0.96
CA THR A 274 -16.92 7.28 0.89
C THR A 274 -17.23 6.64 -0.47
N ASP A 275 -18.37 5.98 -0.62
CA ASP A 275 -18.80 5.37 -1.89
C ASP A 275 -18.77 6.36 -3.07
N ALA A 276 -19.11 7.63 -2.84
CA ALA A 276 -19.04 8.68 -3.86
C ALA A 276 -17.59 9.00 -4.28
N ALA A 277 -16.71 9.23 -3.30
CA ALA A 277 -15.29 9.50 -3.56
C ALA A 277 -14.58 8.29 -4.17
N TRP A 278 -14.96 7.08 -3.76
CA TRP A 278 -14.44 5.83 -4.32
C TRP A 278 -14.70 5.75 -5.82
N ASN A 279 -15.94 5.99 -6.25
CA ASN A 279 -16.31 5.97 -7.65
C ASN A 279 -15.55 7.03 -8.47
N GLN A 280 -15.39 8.25 -7.93
CA GLN A 280 -14.60 9.30 -8.57
C GLN A 280 -13.12 8.90 -8.71
N GLY A 281 -12.51 8.40 -7.64
CA GLY A 281 -11.13 7.95 -7.63
C GLY A 281 -10.90 6.79 -8.59
N PHE A 282 -11.83 5.83 -8.61
CA PHE A 282 -11.81 4.69 -9.52
C PHE A 282 -11.90 5.14 -10.98
N GLU A 283 -12.85 6.02 -11.31
CA GLU A 283 -13.00 6.55 -12.66
C GLU A 283 -11.73 7.30 -13.11
N LYS A 284 -11.20 8.21 -12.28
CA LYS A 284 -9.98 8.97 -12.59
C LYS A 284 -8.79 8.04 -12.81
N LEU A 285 -8.57 7.09 -11.90
CA LEU A 285 -7.41 6.20 -11.94
C LEU A 285 -7.50 5.17 -13.08
N SER A 286 -8.71 4.69 -13.40
CA SER A 286 -8.92 3.69 -14.46
C SER A 286 -8.42 4.13 -15.84
N LYS A 287 -8.37 5.44 -16.11
CA LYS A 287 -7.88 6.04 -17.37
C LYS A 287 -6.40 5.69 -17.66
N TYR A 288 -5.60 5.44 -16.62
CA TYR A 288 -4.18 5.06 -16.75
C TYR A 288 -3.95 3.54 -16.87
N TYR A 289 -5.00 2.75 -16.69
CA TYR A 289 -4.98 1.29 -16.77
C TYR A 289 -5.77 0.79 -17.98
N ASN A 290 -5.70 1.48 -19.12
CA ASN A 290 -6.37 1.06 -20.35
C ASN A 290 -5.64 -0.14 -20.99
N TYR A 291 -5.99 -1.36 -20.59
CA TYR A 291 -5.38 -2.56 -21.15
C TYR A 291 -5.91 -2.86 -22.56
N GLY A 292 -5.02 -3.25 -23.47
CA GLY A 292 -5.38 -3.72 -24.80
C GLY A 292 -6.16 -5.05 -24.76
N SER A 293 -6.96 -5.32 -25.80
CA SER A 293 -7.65 -6.61 -25.95
C SER A 293 -6.69 -7.79 -26.12
N SER A 294 -5.47 -7.54 -26.60
CA SER A 294 -4.40 -8.52 -26.68
C SER A 294 -3.04 -7.86 -26.62
N TYR A 295 -2.04 -8.66 -26.25
CA TYR A 295 -0.64 -8.27 -26.22
C TYR A 295 0.21 -9.30 -26.96
N SER A 296 1.14 -8.82 -27.77
CA SER A 296 2.24 -9.64 -28.26
C SER A 296 3.23 -9.86 -27.12
N TYR A 297 3.71 -11.09 -26.97
CA TYR A 297 4.63 -11.49 -25.90
C TYR A 297 5.71 -12.42 -26.44
N ASN A 298 6.68 -12.79 -25.59
CA ASN A 298 7.90 -13.48 -26.01
C ASN A 298 8.68 -12.66 -27.04
N TYR A 299 9.38 -11.65 -26.53
CA TYR A 299 10.20 -10.78 -27.35
C TYR A 299 11.38 -11.55 -27.98
N THR A 300 11.55 -11.47 -29.31
CA THR A 300 12.60 -12.23 -30.02
C THR A 300 13.97 -11.57 -29.96
N GLY A 301 14.04 -10.33 -29.45
CA GLY A 301 15.26 -9.54 -29.51
C GLY A 301 15.49 -8.90 -30.87
N SER A 302 15.25 -9.59 -31.98
CA SER A 302 15.72 -9.18 -33.31
C SER A 302 14.78 -8.22 -34.01
N ASN A 303 15.30 -7.06 -34.43
CA ASN A 303 14.59 -6.04 -35.21
C ASN A 303 13.36 -5.44 -34.50
N GLY A 304 13.37 -5.40 -33.17
CA GLY A 304 12.25 -4.83 -32.40
C GLY A 304 10.97 -5.66 -32.45
N LYS A 305 11.03 -6.95 -32.81
CA LYS A 305 9.83 -7.79 -33.01
C LYS A 305 9.57 -8.76 -31.86
N PHE A 306 8.30 -8.87 -31.49
CA PHE A 306 7.78 -9.99 -30.71
C PHE A 306 7.60 -11.23 -31.60
N PHE A 307 7.66 -12.43 -31.02
CA PHE A 307 7.20 -13.62 -31.72
C PHE A 307 5.71 -13.44 -32.05
N ASN A 308 5.19 -14.12 -33.10
CA ASN A 308 3.77 -14.07 -33.48
C ASN A 308 2.83 -14.75 -32.44
N MET A 309 3.23 -14.77 -31.16
CA MET A 309 2.41 -15.20 -30.04
C MET A 309 1.66 -13.98 -29.50
N LYS A 310 0.34 -14.01 -29.62
CA LYS A 310 -0.57 -13.02 -29.05
C LYS A 310 -1.41 -13.67 -27.97
N ARG A 311 -1.52 -13.02 -26.81
CA ARG A 311 -2.45 -13.44 -25.76
C ARG A 311 -3.62 -12.47 -25.72
N SER A 312 -4.83 -13.00 -25.89
CA SER A 312 -6.07 -12.27 -25.64
C SER A 312 -6.23 -12.04 -24.15
N LEU A 313 -6.71 -10.86 -23.76
CA LEU A 313 -7.17 -10.54 -22.41
C LEU A 313 -8.70 -10.55 -22.30
N ASN A 314 -9.42 -10.87 -23.37
CA ASN A 314 -10.88 -10.97 -23.37
C ASN A 314 -11.38 -12.35 -22.95
N GLU A 315 -10.49 -13.35 -22.85
CA GLU A 315 -10.84 -14.74 -22.56
C GLU A 315 -10.09 -15.21 -21.31
N PRO A 316 -10.75 -15.93 -20.39
CA PRO A 316 -10.11 -16.49 -19.21
C PRO A 316 -9.03 -17.51 -19.59
N ALA A 317 -7.85 -17.37 -18.99
CA ALA A 317 -6.74 -18.29 -19.10
C ALA A 317 -6.88 -19.36 -18.02
N LEU A 318 -6.36 -20.56 -18.30
CA LEU A 318 -6.32 -21.63 -17.30
C LEU A 318 -5.60 -21.12 -16.04
N ASN A 319 -6.31 -21.13 -14.90
CA ASN A 319 -5.85 -20.73 -13.56
C ASN A 319 -5.73 -19.23 -13.23
N TYR A 320 -6.20 -18.30 -14.09
CA TYR A 320 -6.22 -16.86 -13.75
C TYR A 320 -7.48 -16.16 -14.28
N PRO A 321 -8.05 -15.19 -13.53
CA PRO A 321 -9.13 -14.36 -14.05
C PRO A 321 -8.57 -13.43 -15.13
N THR A 322 -8.62 -13.84 -16.40
CA THR A 322 -8.24 -12.95 -17.52
C THR A 322 -9.47 -12.48 -18.27
N VAL A 323 -10.20 -11.59 -17.64
CA VAL A 323 -11.09 -10.65 -18.33
C VAL A 323 -10.48 -9.27 -18.14
N ARG A 324 -10.24 -8.55 -19.24
CA ARG A 324 -9.64 -7.21 -19.27
C ARG A 324 -10.22 -6.29 -18.20
N ASP A 325 -11.54 -6.26 -18.10
CA ASP A 325 -12.25 -5.40 -17.17
C ASP A 325 -12.02 -5.82 -15.70
N SER A 326 -11.90 -7.12 -15.42
CA SER A 326 -11.51 -7.63 -14.10
C SER A 326 -10.08 -7.24 -13.71
N ILE A 327 -9.15 -7.15 -14.67
CA ILE A 327 -7.78 -6.70 -14.40
C ILE A 327 -7.77 -5.21 -14.05
N VAL A 328 -8.57 -4.39 -14.74
CA VAL A 328 -8.74 -2.97 -14.41
C VAL A 328 -9.32 -2.83 -13.00
N ASP A 329 -10.44 -3.49 -12.72
CA ASP A 329 -11.11 -3.44 -11.42
C ASP A 329 -10.15 -3.84 -10.29
N TYR A 330 -9.48 -5.00 -10.42
CA TYR A 330 -8.51 -5.47 -9.45
C TYR A 330 -7.36 -4.49 -9.25
N THR A 331 -6.75 -4.01 -10.34
CA THR A 331 -5.58 -3.12 -10.27
C THR A 331 -5.95 -1.79 -9.62
N VAL A 332 -7.03 -1.15 -10.05
CA VAL A 332 -7.48 0.15 -9.56
C VAL A 332 -7.93 0.05 -8.10
N THR A 333 -8.75 -0.96 -7.78
CA THR A 333 -9.19 -1.25 -6.40
C THR A 333 -7.99 -1.39 -5.47
N ARG A 334 -7.01 -2.22 -5.85
CA ARG A 334 -5.79 -2.43 -5.08
C ARG A 334 -4.99 -1.14 -4.92
N ARG A 335 -4.85 -0.32 -5.97
CA ARG A 335 -4.10 0.95 -5.90
C ARG A 335 -4.75 1.96 -4.95
N LEU A 336 -6.08 2.12 -4.99
CA LEU A 336 -6.78 3.00 -4.06
C LEU A 336 -6.69 2.48 -2.63
N LEU A 337 -6.91 1.19 -2.42
CA LEU A 337 -6.92 0.56 -1.09
C LEU A 337 -5.58 0.62 -0.37
N LEU A 338 -4.50 0.27 -1.06
CA LEU A 338 -3.18 0.19 -0.47
C LEU A 338 -2.60 1.55 -0.07
N ASN A 339 -3.17 2.65 -0.58
CA ASN A 339 -2.58 3.98 -0.48
C ASN A 339 -3.42 4.98 0.32
N MET A 340 -4.43 4.51 1.06
CA MET A 340 -5.25 5.38 1.93
C MET A 340 -4.68 5.60 3.33
N TYR A 341 -3.61 4.90 3.71
CA TYR A 341 -3.06 4.96 5.07
C TYR A 341 -1.70 5.66 5.09
N PHE A 342 -1.50 6.52 6.10
CA PHE A 342 -0.31 7.33 6.27
C PHE A 342 0.20 7.19 7.70
N ALA A 343 1.49 6.93 7.87
CA ALA A 343 2.08 6.78 9.19
C ALA A 343 2.56 8.16 9.72
N PRO A 344 2.03 8.66 10.86
CA PRO A 344 2.32 10.01 11.36
C PRO A 344 3.80 10.32 11.54
N TYR A 345 4.61 9.35 11.96
CA TYR A 345 6.05 9.55 12.15
C TYR A 345 6.79 10.07 10.90
N ARG A 346 6.21 9.91 9.70
CA ARG A 346 6.80 10.35 8.43
C ARG A 346 6.62 11.84 8.14
N PHE A 347 5.59 12.48 8.70
CA PHE A 347 5.26 13.88 8.40
C PHE A 347 5.02 14.74 9.65
N ALA A 348 4.81 14.11 10.81
CA ALA A 348 4.64 14.74 12.11
C ALA A 348 5.51 14.07 13.18
N PRO A 349 6.85 14.04 13.01
CA PRO A 349 7.74 13.41 13.99
C PRO A 349 7.64 14.14 15.34
N GLY A 350 7.51 13.38 16.42
CA GLY A 350 7.48 13.90 17.80
C GLY A 350 6.09 14.21 18.35
N LEU A 351 5.02 14.11 17.56
CA LEU A 351 3.64 14.20 18.08
C LEU A 351 3.20 12.87 18.70
N ASN A 352 2.52 12.96 19.85
CA ASN A 352 1.95 11.83 20.57
C ASN A 352 0.56 11.47 20.01
N ARG A 353 0.12 10.22 20.19
CA ARG A 353 -1.21 9.71 19.85
C ARG A 353 -2.36 10.49 20.49
N SER A 354 -2.13 11.12 21.64
CA SER A 354 -3.13 11.94 22.30
C SER A 354 -3.33 13.32 21.65
N ASP A 355 -2.38 13.81 20.84
CA ASP A 355 -2.44 15.12 20.19
C ASP A 355 -3.18 15.04 18.85
N PHE A 356 -4.50 14.85 18.94
CA PHE A 356 -5.38 14.74 17.78
C PHE A 356 -5.31 16.00 16.89
N ASP A 357 -5.47 17.19 17.48
CA ASP A 357 -5.53 18.46 16.74
C ASP A 357 -4.18 18.78 16.07
N GLY A 358 -3.07 18.55 16.76
CA GLY A 358 -1.73 18.74 16.20
C GLY A 358 -1.46 17.82 15.02
N LEU A 359 -1.86 16.54 15.12
CA LEU A 359 -1.73 15.57 14.03
C LEU A 359 -2.59 15.93 12.82
N VAL A 360 -3.85 16.34 13.03
CA VAL A 360 -4.73 16.85 11.96
C VAL A 360 -4.10 18.04 11.27
N ALA A 361 -3.64 19.05 12.03
CA ALA A 361 -3.06 20.26 11.47
C ALA A 361 -1.79 19.95 10.64
N LYS A 362 -0.93 19.06 11.12
CA LYS A 362 0.27 18.63 10.38
C LYS A 362 -0.06 17.83 9.12
N ALA A 363 -1.05 16.96 9.17
CA ALA A 363 -1.51 16.22 8.00
C ALA A 363 -2.05 17.20 6.94
N MET A 364 -2.98 18.08 7.32
CA MET A 364 -3.60 19.06 6.41
C MET A 364 -2.61 20.07 5.82
N ALA A 365 -1.54 20.40 6.53
CA ALA A 365 -0.52 21.36 6.06
C ALA A 365 0.66 20.70 5.34
N ALA A 366 0.67 19.38 5.15
CA ALA A 366 1.79 18.69 4.53
C ALA A 366 1.96 19.10 3.04
N ASP A 367 3.19 19.25 2.59
CA ASP A 367 3.50 19.42 1.16
C ASP A 367 3.44 18.08 0.42
N THR A 368 3.78 17.00 1.11
CA THR A 368 3.76 15.64 0.56
C THR A 368 3.41 14.65 1.65
N LEU A 369 2.47 13.77 1.35
CA LEU A 369 2.12 12.63 2.18
C LEU A 369 2.54 11.35 1.48
N THR A 370 3.36 10.54 2.17
CA THR A 370 3.79 9.23 1.66
C THR A 370 2.98 8.14 2.33
N SER A 371 2.17 7.42 1.56
CA SER A 371 1.37 6.28 2.05
C SER A 371 2.26 5.22 2.68
N THR A 372 1.71 4.36 3.54
CA THR A 372 2.44 3.24 4.15
C THR A 372 3.12 2.33 3.10
N ASN A 373 2.55 2.23 1.90
CA ASN A 373 3.09 1.48 0.76
C ASN A 373 4.13 2.25 -0.09
N GLY A 374 4.36 3.54 0.19
CA GLY A 374 5.40 4.36 -0.47
C GLY A 374 4.91 5.26 -1.60
N THR A 375 3.61 5.27 -1.90
CA THR A 375 3.04 6.19 -2.91
C THR A 375 2.98 7.61 -2.36
N GLN A 376 3.43 8.57 -3.15
CA GLN A 376 3.46 9.98 -2.75
C GLN A 376 2.23 10.72 -3.27
N PHE A 377 1.61 11.50 -2.39
CA PHE A 377 0.52 12.43 -2.69
C PHE A 377 1.06 13.83 -2.44
N ILE A 378 1.27 14.58 -3.53
CA ILE A 378 1.97 15.86 -3.51
C ILE A 378 0.94 16.99 -3.61
N ASN A 379 1.07 17.97 -2.73
CA ASN A 379 0.29 19.20 -2.73
C ASN A 379 0.95 20.25 -3.63
N LEU A 380 0.74 20.14 -4.94
CA LEU A 380 1.43 20.97 -5.94
C LEU A 380 1.19 22.48 -5.80
N GLN A 381 0.08 22.86 -5.17
CA GLN A 381 -0.33 24.26 -5.04
C GLN A 381 -0.18 24.79 -3.60
N ALA A 382 0.44 24.00 -2.70
CA ALA A 382 0.56 24.31 -1.28
C ALA A 382 -0.79 24.72 -0.64
N PHE A 383 -1.88 24.08 -1.05
CA PHE A 383 -3.21 24.35 -0.50
C PHE A 383 -3.30 23.89 0.95
N SER A 384 -4.02 24.65 1.77
CA SER A 384 -4.37 24.27 3.13
C SER A 384 -5.90 24.40 3.28
N PRO A 385 -6.64 23.30 3.49
CA PRO A 385 -6.14 21.93 3.70
C PRO A 385 -5.58 21.28 2.43
N HIS A 386 -4.66 20.32 2.62
CA HIS A 386 -4.08 19.51 1.55
C HIS A 386 -5.21 18.88 0.70
N PRO A 387 -5.14 18.90 -0.65
CA PRO A 387 -6.23 18.49 -1.54
C PRO A 387 -6.77 17.07 -1.28
N LEU A 388 -5.88 16.15 -0.88
CA LEU A 388 -6.20 14.79 -0.45
C LEU A 388 -7.33 14.71 0.59
N PHE A 389 -7.43 15.65 1.53
CA PHE A 389 -8.46 15.62 2.57
C PHE A 389 -9.72 16.42 2.18
N GLY A 390 -9.57 17.46 1.35
CA GLY A 390 -10.66 18.40 1.09
C GLY A 390 -11.11 19.12 2.38
N THR A 391 -12.40 19.40 2.50
CA THR A 391 -12.98 20.12 3.64
C THR A 391 -13.68 19.21 4.65
N VAL A 392 -13.35 17.92 4.68
CA VAL A 392 -14.04 16.95 5.55
C VAL A 392 -13.61 17.07 7.00
N GLU A 393 -14.56 16.84 7.91
CA GLU A 393 -14.29 16.82 9.34
C GLU A 393 -13.61 15.49 9.74
N PRO A 394 -12.38 15.54 10.29
CA PRO A 394 -11.68 14.34 10.71
C PRO A 394 -12.34 13.70 11.92
N GLN A 395 -12.32 12.37 11.96
CA GLN A 395 -12.90 11.54 13.01
C GLN A 395 -11.79 10.88 13.81
N LYS A 396 -11.93 10.88 15.13
CA LYS A 396 -10.99 10.20 16.02
C LYS A 396 -11.26 8.70 16.00
N ALA A 397 -10.22 7.92 15.72
CA ALA A 397 -10.21 6.49 15.92
C ALA A 397 -9.31 6.15 17.11
N SER A 398 -9.52 4.99 17.73
CA SER A 398 -8.62 4.54 18.80
C SER A 398 -7.18 4.48 18.30
N ASN A 399 -6.95 3.94 17.11
CA ASN A 399 -5.62 3.75 16.51
C ASN A 399 -5.29 4.78 15.40
N GLY A 400 -5.86 5.98 15.47
CA GLY A 400 -5.52 7.02 14.49
C GLY A 400 -6.57 8.09 14.25
N ILE A 401 -6.51 8.65 13.05
CA ILE A 401 -7.40 9.69 12.56
C ILE A 401 -7.97 9.23 11.24
N ILE A 402 -9.26 9.46 11.03
CA ILE A 402 -9.98 9.11 9.81
C ILE A 402 -10.45 10.38 9.13
N PHE A 403 -10.14 10.53 7.86
CA PHE A 403 -10.68 11.54 6.97
C PHE A 403 -11.67 10.87 6.02
N PRO A 404 -12.99 10.93 6.29
CA PRO A 404 -14.00 10.31 5.45
C PRO A 404 -14.27 11.17 4.22
N ILE A 405 -13.41 11.07 3.20
CA ILE A 405 -13.48 11.97 2.04
C ILE A 405 -14.74 11.71 1.20
N THR A 406 -15.43 12.78 0.83
CA THR A 406 -16.63 12.75 -0.02
C THR A 406 -16.32 12.98 -1.50
N GLU A 407 -15.11 13.49 -1.78
CA GLU A 407 -14.62 13.77 -3.12
C GLU A 407 -13.17 13.30 -3.25
N TYR A 408 -12.80 12.78 -4.44
CA TYR A 408 -11.41 12.44 -4.75
C TYR A 408 -10.74 13.61 -5.48
N ASN A 409 -10.19 14.56 -4.73
CA ASN A 409 -9.66 15.81 -5.29
C ASN A 409 -8.23 15.74 -5.83
N MET A 410 -7.51 14.65 -5.54
CA MET A 410 -6.18 14.44 -6.09
C MET A 410 -6.23 14.11 -7.58
N ASP A 411 -5.27 14.64 -8.34
CA ASP A 411 -4.94 14.10 -9.65
C ASP A 411 -4.05 12.86 -9.46
N PRO A 412 -4.55 11.65 -9.78
CA PRO A 412 -3.78 10.42 -9.65
C PRO A 412 -2.50 10.39 -10.51
N SER A 413 -2.39 11.15 -11.59
CA SER A 413 -1.22 11.10 -12.48
C SER A 413 0.08 11.40 -11.73
N TYR A 414 0.07 12.35 -10.79
CA TYR A 414 1.23 12.70 -9.97
C TYR A 414 1.66 11.64 -8.95
N SER A 415 0.74 10.74 -8.59
CA SER A 415 0.99 9.67 -7.62
C SER A 415 1.36 8.35 -8.31
N TYR A 416 0.77 8.07 -9.47
CA TYR A 416 0.84 6.74 -10.09
C TYR A 416 1.63 6.70 -11.40
N GLN A 417 1.70 7.79 -12.17
CA GLN A 417 2.62 7.87 -13.30
C GLN A 417 3.96 8.42 -12.80
N THR A 418 5.03 7.63 -12.97
CA THR A 418 6.36 7.98 -12.47
C THR A 418 7.28 8.35 -13.62
N ARG A 419 8.14 9.34 -13.37
CA ARG A 419 9.25 9.66 -14.26
C ARG A 419 10.23 8.48 -14.32
N GLN A 420 10.60 8.07 -15.54
CA GLN A 420 11.55 6.98 -15.76
C GLN A 420 12.80 7.52 -16.48
N GLU A 421 13.97 7.14 -15.99
CA GLU A 421 15.23 7.32 -16.70
C GLU A 421 15.82 5.97 -17.09
N LEU A 422 16.06 5.79 -18.39
CA LEU A 422 16.64 4.56 -18.94
C LEU A 422 18.12 4.85 -19.25
N ASP A 423 19.04 4.44 -18.36
CA ASP A 423 20.48 4.51 -18.62
C ASP A 423 20.87 3.47 -19.66
N LEU A 424 21.17 3.92 -20.89
CA LEU A 424 21.44 3.02 -22.00
C LEU A 424 22.77 2.28 -21.87
N SER A 425 23.61 2.55 -20.87
CA SER A 425 24.73 1.65 -20.57
C SER A 425 24.24 0.25 -20.16
N SER A 426 23.04 0.12 -19.58
CA SER A 426 22.46 -1.17 -19.23
C SER A 426 21.85 -1.89 -20.43
N ASP A 427 22.24 -3.15 -20.64
CA ASP A 427 21.65 -4.02 -21.67
C ASP A 427 20.15 -4.29 -21.46
N TYR A 428 19.61 -4.04 -20.26
CA TYR A 428 18.18 -4.20 -19.97
C TYR A 428 17.31 -3.19 -20.75
N TYR A 429 17.83 -1.98 -20.97
CA TYR A 429 17.13 -0.89 -21.68
C TYR A 429 17.42 -0.84 -23.17
N VAL A 430 18.09 -1.86 -23.71
CA VAL A 430 18.46 -1.90 -25.12
C VAL A 430 18.14 -3.27 -25.69
N SER A 431 17.34 -3.24 -26.75
CA SER A 431 16.99 -4.43 -27.50
C SER A 431 17.97 -4.69 -28.64
N PRO A 432 18.16 -5.95 -29.08
CA PRO A 432 18.93 -6.22 -30.29
C PRO A 432 18.40 -5.41 -31.48
N SER A 433 19.35 -4.78 -32.16
CA SER A 433 19.18 -3.67 -33.07
C SER A 433 19.75 -4.01 -34.43
N THR A 434 19.35 -3.26 -35.45
CA THR A 434 19.61 -3.62 -36.85
C THR A 434 20.76 -2.82 -37.45
N SER A 435 21.49 -3.47 -38.36
CA SER A 435 22.59 -2.85 -39.12
C SER A 435 23.69 -2.25 -38.25
N LEU A 436 23.94 -2.81 -37.07
CA LEU A 436 25.05 -2.44 -36.20
C LEU A 436 26.33 -3.21 -36.55
N GLN A 437 27.49 -2.58 -36.32
CA GLN A 437 28.82 -3.19 -36.44
C GLN A 437 29.40 -3.66 -35.11
N ASN A 438 29.06 -2.96 -34.02
CA ASN A 438 29.59 -3.21 -32.69
C ASN A 438 28.64 -4.09 -31.85
N GLY A 439 28.31 -5.27 -32.40
CA GLY A 439 27.39 -6.22 -31.78
C GLY A 439 25.92 -5.91 -32.04
N THR A 440 25.02 -6.62 -31.37
CA THR A 440 23.57 -6.48 -31.61
C THR A 440 22.93 -5.38 -30.79
N LYS A 441 23.53 -4.94 -29.68
CA LYS A 441 23.01 -3.87 -28.83
C LYS A 441 23.90 -2.63 -28.82
N GLY A 442 24.90 -2.53 -29.70
CA GLY A 442 25.94 -1.51 -29.60
C GLY A 442 26.89 -1.75 -28.43
N SER A 443 27.86 -0.85 -28.26
CA SER A 443 28.91 -0.95 -27.23
C SER A 443 28.78 0.16 -26.19
N VAL A 444 28.99 -0.18 -24.93
CA VAL A 444 29.09 0.81 -23.84
C VAL A 444 30.47 1.45 -23.88
N VAL A 445 30.51 2.77 -23.75
CA VAL A 445 31.74 3.56 -23.70
C VAL A 445 31.80 4.27 -22.35
N TYR A 446 32.95 4.15 -21.68
CA TYR A 446 33.27 4.88 -20.46
C TYR A 446 34.29 5.95 -20.80
N LEU A 447 33.99 7.20 -20.46
CA LEU A 447 34.85 8.34 -20.75
C LEU A 447 35.83 8.56 -19.58
N VAL A 448 37.12 8.44 -19.90
CA VAL A 448 38.22 8.57 -18.96
C VAL A 448 39.10 9.75 -19.38
N LYS A 449 39.23 10.72 -18.47
CA LYS A 449 40.05 11.92 -18.66
C LYS A 449 41.50 11.53 -18.98
N GLY A 450 42.11 12.22 -19.94
CA GLY A 450 43.48 11.95 -20.40
C GLY A 450 43.69 10.62 -21.13
N SER A 451 42.63 9.85 -21.42
CA SER A 451 42.71 8.57 -22.12
C SER A 451 41.92 8.61 -23.42
N ASN A 452 40.59 8.54 -23.35
CA ASN A 452 39.72 8.48 -24.52
C ASN A 452 38.74 9.65 -24.62
N TRP A 453 38.64 10.51 -23.61
CA TRP A 453 37.73 11.65 -23.58
C TRP A 453 38.36 12.90 -24.21
N ASP A 454 37.69 13.48 -25.23
CA ASP A 454 37.97 14.83 -25.72
C ASP A 454 37.58 15.89 -24.69
N GLU A 455 38.57 16.38 -23.94
CA GLU A 455 38.39 17.34 -22.85
C GLU A 455 37.86 18.71 -23.30
N SER A 456 37.73 18.97 -24.60
CA SER A 456 37.03 20.17 -25.10
C SER A 456 35.52 20.09 -24.94
N ILE A 457 34.96 18.88 -24.78
CA ILE A 457 33.51 18.65 -24.61
C ILE A 457 33.18 18.63 -23.11
N ASP A 458 32.31 19.54 -22.68
CA ASP A 458 31.80 19.55 -21.31
C ASP A 458 30.86 18.37 -21.06
N LEU A 459 31.11 17.65 -19.96
CA LEU A 459 30.34 16.49 -19.51
C LEU A 459 29.71 16.74 -18.12
N SER A 460 29.63 17.98 -17.67
CA SER A 460 29.03 18.35 -16.38
C SER A 460 27.59 17.83 -16.22
N ASP A 461 26.82 17.81 -17.31
CA ASP A 461 25.44 17.32 -17.36
C ASP A 461 25.31 15.78 -17.42
N LEU A 462 26.43 15.04 -17.47
CA LEU A 462 26.44 13.59 -17.62
C LEU A 462 26.79 12.89 -16.30
N GLU A 463 25.75 12.36 -15.65
CA GLU A 463 25.81 11.72 -14.32
C GLU A 463 26.91 10.66 -14.16
N TYR A 464 27.03 9.74 -15.13
CA TYR A 464 27.92 8.57 -15.04
C TYR A 464 29.10 8.57 -16.02
N LYS A 465 29.34 9.68 -16.74
CA LYS A 465 30.39 9.80 -17.79
C LYS A 465 30.50 8.58 -18.71
N ARG A 466 29.35 8.00 -19.06
CA ARG A 466 29.22 6.80 -19.90
C ARG A 466 28.03 6.94 -20.82
N TYR A 467 28.08 6.23 -21.93
CA TYR A 467 27.01 6.18 -22.92
C TYR A 467 27.06 4.88 -23.71
N ARG A 468 26.04 4.65 -24.52
CA ARG A 468 26.04 3.58 -25.51
C ARG A 468 26.24 4.14 -26.90
N PHE A 469 27.21 3.56 -27.60
CA PHE A 469 27.48 3.88 -28.99
C PHE A 469 26.80 2.85 -29.89
N PHE A 470 25.91 3.31 -30.76
CA PHE A 470 25.28 2.49 -31.80
C PHE A 470 26.01 2.70 -33.12
N GLN A 471 27.03 1.88 -33.41
CA GLN A 471 27.82 2.00 -34.63
C GLN A 471 27.10 1.34 -35.80
N ALA A 472 26.64 2.14 -36.75
CA ALA A 472 25.98 1.70 -37.96
C ALA A 472 26.97 1.16 -39.00
N LYS A 473 26.51 0.18 -39.78
CA LYS A 473 27.21 -0.30 -40.98
C LYS A 473 27.25 0.79 -42.06
N ALA A 474 28.42 0.96 -42.68
CA ALA A 474 28.69 1.94 -43.73
C ALA A 474 27.62 2.05 -44.85
N SER A 475 26.90 0.98 -45.19
CA SER A 475 25.88 0.94 -46.25
C SER A 475 24.43 0.70 -45.78
N GLY A 476 24.20 0.39 -44.51
CA GLY A 476 22.88 -0.03 -44.00
C GLY A 476 22.14 1.08 -43.27
N ALA A 477 20.80 1.08 -43.31
CA ALA A 477 19.99 1.90 -42.40
C ALA A 477 20.02 1.28 -41.00
N MET A 478 20.40 2.06 -39.99
CA MET A 478 20.53 1.59 -38.61
C MET A 478 19.26 1.90 -37.84
N ASN A 479 18.78 0.94 -37.05
CA ASN A 479 17.71 1.16 -36.08
C ASN A 479 18.12 0.61 -34.73
N ALA A 480 18.14 1.48 -33.72
CA ALA A 480 18.29 1.12 -32.32
C ALA A 480 16.91 1.03 -31.65
N TYR A 481 16.65 -0.08 -30.96
CA TYR A 481 15.36 -0.34 -30.29
C TYR A 481 15.52 -0.23 -28.77
N ILE A 482 14.73 0.64 -28.16
CA ILE A 482 14.76 0.92 -26.72
C ILE A 482 13.38 0.54 -26.15
N PRO A 483 13.27 -0.58 -25.42
CA PRO A 483 12.00 -1.02 -24.83
C PRO A 483 11.56 -0.09 -23.70
N LEU A 484 10.33 0.43 -23.80
CA LEU A 484 9.75 1.30 -22.77
C LEU A 484 8.81 0.48 -21.88
N ARG A 485 9.39 -0.18 -20.87
CA ARG A 485 8.71 -1.16 -20.01
C ARG A 485 7.90 -0.48 -18.91
N ASN A 486 6.87 -1.16 -18.42
CA ASN A 486 6.07 -0.73 -17.27
C ASN A 486 5.45 0.68 -17.42
N LEU A 487 5.08 1.08 -18.64
CA LEU A 487 4.37 2.34 -18.88
C LEU A 487 2.87 2.17 -18.66
N LEU A 488 2.25 3.09 -17.92
CA LEU A 488 0.80 3.22 -17.87
C LEU A 488 0.26 3.86 -19.15
N SER A 489 -1.02 3.66 -19.48
CA SER A 489 -1.64 4.44 -20.56
C SER A 489 -1.72 5.92 -20.17
N GLY A 490 -1.62 6.82 -21.14
CA GLY A 490 -1.62 8.26 -20.90
C GLY A 490 -0.60 9.00 -21.74
N LYS A 491 -0.42 10.29 -21.45
CA LYS A 491 0.48 11.17 -22.22
C LYS A 491 1.83 11.30 -21.54
N TYR A 492 2.89 11.31 -22.35
CA TYR A 492 4.26 11.43 -21.89
C TYR A 492 5.06 12.40 -22.76
N LYS A 493 5.98 13.11 -22.13
CA LYS A 493 7.12 13.75 -22.74
C LYS A 493 8.26 12.76 -22.78
N ILE A 494 8.89 12.59 -23.93
CA ILE A 494 10.03 11.68 -24.10
C ILE A 494 11.21 12.47 -24.64
N SER A 495 12.30 12.44 -23.91
CA SER A 495 13.55 13.12 -24.23
C SER A 495 14.72 12.15 -24.27
N ILE A 496 15.80 12.54 -24.93
CA ILE A 496 17.02 11.75 -25.06
C ILE A 496 18.24 12.61 -24.73
N GLN A 497 19.15 12.08 -23.91
CA GLN A 497 20.46 12.69 -23.68
C GLN A 497 21.46 12.08 -24.65
N ILE A 498 21.97 12.90 -25.56
CA ILE A 498 22.85 12.49 -26.66
C ILE A 498 24.17 13.26 -26.58
N LEU A 499 25.24 12.61 -27.00
CA LEU A 499 26.59 13.17 -27.00
C LEU A 499 27.08 13.34 -28.44
N PRO A 500 27.98 14.30 -28.69
CA PRO A 500 28.73 14.34 -29.93
C PRO A 500 29.59 13.08 -30.02
N ASN A 501 29.62 12.41 -31.17
CA ASN A 501 30.45 11.20 -31.32
C ASN A 501 31.95 11.49 -31.10
N ARG A 502 32.41 12.71 -31.42
CA ARG A 502 33.80 13.13 -31.17
C ARG A 502 34.20 13.22 -29.70
N VAL A 503 33.25 13.08 -28.76
CA VAL A 503 33.52 13.02 -27.32
C VAL A 503 34.52 11.92 -26.96
N SER A 504 34.53 10.83 -27.72
CA SER A 504 35.56 9.80 -27.63
C SER A 504 36.56 9.93 -28.77
N TYR A 505 37.86 9.95 -28.46
CA TYR A 505 38.92 9.97 -29.46
C TYR A 505 38.82 8.79 -30.44
N ASP A 506 38.34 7.65 -29.97
CA ASP A 506 38.16 6.42 -30.75
C ASP A 506 37.05 6.53 -31.82
N GLN A 507 36.20 7.55 -31.72
CA GLN A 507 35.03 7.76 -32.58
C GLN A 507 35.16 9.01 -33.46
N LYS A 508 36.33 9.65 -33.45
CA LYS A 508 36.64 10.76 -34.34
C LYS A 508 36.79 10.28 -35.78
N TRP A 509 36.36 11.13 -36.71
CA TRP A 509 36.58 10.91 -38.13
C TRP A 509 37.84 11.62 -38.59
N TYR A 510 38.55 10.98 -39.50
CA TYR A 510 39.73 11.54 -40.14
C TYR A 510 39.60 11.39 -41.66
N THR A 511 40.03 12.41 -42.39
CA THR A 511 40.23 12.34 -43.84
C THR A 511 41.72 12.17 -44.10
N THR A 512 42.09 11.21 -44.95
CA THR A 512 43.47 11.01 -45.37
C THR A 512 43.71 11.68 -46.72
N ASP A 513 44.72 12.54 -46.79
CA ASP A 513 45.23 13.07 -48.05
C ASP A 513 45.89 11.94 -48.85
N LYS A 514 45.49 11.78 -50.12
CA LYS A 514 45.92 10.64 -50.94
C LYS A 514 47.36 10.73 -51.46
N GLU A 515 47.95 11.93 -51.47
CA GLU A 515 49.29 12.17 -52.01
C GLU A 515 50.35 12.17 -50.91
N THR A 516 50.00 12.71 -49.74
CA THR A 516 50.90 12.86 -48.59
C THR A 516 50.68 11.81 -47.51
N GLY A 517 49.50 11.19 -47.46
CA GLY A 517 49.10 10.25 -46.41
C GLY A 517 48.73 10.93 -45.08
N GLU A 518 48.71 12.26 -45.03
CA GLU A 518 48.38 13.02 -43.82
C GLU A 518 46.90 12.84 -43.44
N GLN A 519 46.64 12.63 -42.14
CA GLN A 519 45.28 12.54 -41.61
C GLN A 519 44.86 13.87 -40.98
N THR A 520 43.74 14.42 -41.45
CA THR A 520 43.11 15.61 -40.87
C THR A 520 41.83 15.20 -40.16
N GLU A 521 41.64 15.61 -38.91
CA GLU A 521 40.39 15.39 -38.18
C GLU A 521 39.24 16.09 -38.91
N LYS A 522 38.15 15.36 -39.14
CA LYS A 522 36.89 15.92 -39.61
C LYS A 522 35.98 16.14 -38.40
N VAL A 523 35.94 17.40 -37.95
CA VAL A 523 35.17 17.84 -36.78
C VAL A 523 33.66 17.72 -37.01
N GLU A 524 33.17 18.12 -38.18
CA GLU A 524 31.74 18.07 -38.51
C GLU A 524 31.30 16.65 -38.89
N GLN A 525 30.67 15.95 -37.95
CA GLN A 525 30.03 14.67 -38.23
C GLN A 525 28.59 14.83 -38.69
N ASN A 526 27.92 15.95 -38.38
CA ASN A 526 26.57 16.33 -38.85
C ASN A 526 25.62 15.13 -38.96
N ILE A 527 25.59 14.33 -37.89
CA ILE A 527 24.74 13.16 -37.82
C ILE A 527 23.33 13.64 -37.58
N LYS A 528 22.39 13.10 -38.37
CA LYS A 528 20.97 13.25 -38.09
C LYS A 528 20.34 11.88 -37.84
N PHE A 529 19.25 11.87 -37.09
CA PHE A 529 18.46 10.67 -36.87
C PHE A 529 16.97 10.98 -36.88
N ASP A 530 16.16 9.94 -37.01
CA ASP A 530 14.73 10.00 -36.80
C ASP A 530 14.36 9.26 -35.51
N ALA A 531 13.28 9.69 -34.86
CA ALA A 531 12.68 9.03 -33.71
C ALA A 531 11.22 8.63 -34.01
N SER A 532 10.86 7.40 -33.67
CA SER A 532 9.48 6.92 -33.73
C SER A 532 9.17 5.98 -32.57
N LEU A 533 7.92 5.97 -32.11
CA LEU A 533 7.42 4.93 -31.22
C LEU A 533 6.70 3.87 -32.05
N ILE A 534 6.91 2.59 -31.70
CA ILE A 534 6.12 1.47 -32.21
C ILE A 534 5.52 0.69 -31.03
N ASP A 535 4.30 0.20 -31.20
CA ASP A 535 3.65 -0.67 -30.21
C ASP A 535 4.21 -2.10 -30.26
N ASP A 536 3.63 -2.97 -29.42
CA ASP A 536 3.98 -4.38 -29.31
C ASP A 536 3.67 -5.20 -30.58
N GLU A 537 2.92 -4.64 -31.53
CA GLU A 537 2.59 -5.24 -32.82
C GLU A 537 3.41 -4.63 -33.97
N GLY A 538 4.32 -3.70 -33.66
CA GLY A 538 5.16 -3.00 -34.63
C GLY A 538 4.45 -1.86 -35.37
N LYS A 539 3.27 -1.44 -34.93
CA LYS A 539 2.53 -0.30 -35.49
C LYS A 539 3.04 1.00 -34.86
N THR A 540 3.20 2.04 -35.68
CA THR A 540 3.64 3.35 -35.19
C THR A 540 2.61 3.98 -34.25
N ILE A 541 3.10 4.48 -33.11
CA ILE A 541 2.36 5.32 -32.17
C ILE A 541 2.71 6.79 -32.47
N GLY A 542 1.68 7.62 -32.63
CA GLY A 542 1.86 9.04 -32.93
C GLY A 542 2.54 9.32 -34.28
N LYS A 543 3.16 10.50 -34.40
CA LYS A 543 3.90 10.92 -35.60
C LYS A 543 5.39 10.77 -35.39
N LYS A 544 6.08 10.21 -36.37
CA LYS A 544 7.55 10.14 -36.42
C LYS A 544 8.16 11.55 -36.45
N VAL A 545 9.25 11.76 -35.72
CA VAL A 545 10.06 12.98 -35.75
C VAL A 545 11.30 12.70 -36.58
N THR A 546 11.63 13.59 -37.52
CA THR A 546 12.65 13.32 -38.53
C THR A 546 13.77 14.33 -38.55
N LYS A 547 14.98 13.90 -38.95
CA LYS A 547 16.15 14.76 -39.17
C LYS A 547 16.54 15.57 -37.93
N ILE A 548 16.48 14.95 -36.77
CA ILE A 548 17.01 15.51 -35.53
C ILE A 548 18.52 15.57 -35.65
N GLU A 549 19.10 16.76 -35.52
CA GLU A 549 20.54 17.00 -35.64
C GLU A 549 21.23 16.77 -34.30
N VAL A 550 22.38 16.10 -34.34
CA VAL A 550 23.25 15.89 -33.17
C VAL A 550 24.31 16.98 -33.21
N SER A 551 24.44 17.76 -32.14
CA SER A 551 25.56 18.69 -32.00
C SER A 551 26.89 17.94 -32.04
N ASP A 552 27.88 18.52 -32.72
CA ASP A 552 29.25 18.02 -32.72
C ASP A 552 30.05 18.57 -31.53
N GLU A 553 29.57 19.60 -30.81
CA GLU A 553 30.37 20.36 -29.83
C GLU A 553 29.91 20.20 -28.37
N GLU A 554 28.67 19.76 -28.13
CA GLU A 554 28.08 19.73 -26.78
C GLU A 554 27.16 18.53 -26.57
N VAL A 555 27.07 18.08 -25.32
CA VAL A 555 26.05 17.13 -24.88
C VAL A 555 24.69 17.82 -24.90
N GLN A 556 23.66 17.18 -25.44
CA GLN A 556 22.33 17.75 -25.58
C GLN A 556 21.26 16.85 -24.95
N THR A 557 20.27 17.46 -24.31
CA THR A 557 19.00 16.80 -23.97
C THR A 557 17.93 17.26 -24.95
N ILE A 558 17.57 16.39 -25.89
CA ILE A 558 16.64 16.70 -26.98
C ILE A 558 15.27 16.12 -26.63
N VAL A 559 14.23 16.96 -26.67
CA VAL A 559 12.85 16.47 -26.59
C VAL A 559 12.46 15.84 -27.91
N LEU A 560 12.15 14.55 -27.89
CA LEU A 560 11.68 13.80 -29.05
C LEU A 560 10.17 13.97 -29.23
N PHE A 561 9.42 13.89 -28.13
CA PHE A 561 7.97 14.04 -28.14
C PHE A 561 7.58 14.91 -26.94
N GLU A 562 6.95 16.06 -27.18
CA GLU A 562 6.53 16.96 -26.09
C GLU A 562 5.29 16.40 -25.34
N SER A 563 4.38 15.78 -26.08
CA SER A 563 3.22 15.07 -25.54
C SER A 563 2.78 13.99 -26.52
N ILE A 564 3.09 12.73 -26.20
CA ILE A 564 2.67 11.56 -26.98
C ILE A 564 1.80 10.64 -26.11
N GLU A 565 0.65 10.26 -26.65
CA GLU A 565 -0.29 9.37 -25.98
C GLU A 565 0.12 7.91 -26.20
N ILE A 566 0.35 7.19 -25.11
CA ILE A 566 0.52 5.74 -25.06
C ILE A 566 -0.87 5.13 -24.85
N PRO A 567 -1.42 4.44 -25.87
CA PRO A 567 -2.83 4.07 -25.88
C PRO A 567 -3.15 2.87 -24.98
N LYS A 568 -2.19 1.96 -24.78
CA LYS A 568 -2.33 0.75 -23.97
C LYS A 568 -1.49 0.87 -22.69
N CYS A 569 -1.99 0.34 -21.58
CA CYS A 569 -1.20 0.12 -20.38
C CYS A 569 -0.28 -1.09 -20.58
N TYR A 570 1.01 -0.94 -20.29
CA TYR A 570 2.03 -1.98 -20.32
C TYR A 570 2.61 -2.28 -18.93
N ALA A 571 1.98 -1.79 -17.86
CA ALA A 571 2.34 -2.07 -16.47
C ALA A 571 1.33 -3.04 -15.84
N ASN A 572 1.77 -3.86 -14.87
CA ASN A 572 0.94 -4.85 -14.17
C ASN A 572 0.19 -5.82 -15.11
N LEU A 573 0.82 -6.17 -16.24
CA LEU A 573 0.28 -7.20 -17.13
C LEU A 573 0.23 -8.56 -16.39
N PRO A 574 -0.74 -9.43 -16.73
CA PRO A 574 -0.85 -10.76 -16.13
C PRO A 574 0.46 -11.55 -16.22
N TYR A 575 0.67 -12.44 -15.24
CA TYR A 575 1.87 -13.29 -15.21
C TYR A 575 2.13 -13.99 -16.55
N GLY A 576 3.40 -13.97 -16.98
CA GLY A 576 3.85 -14.51 -18.25
C GLY A 576 3.67 -13.58 -19.46
N LEU A 577 3.09 -12.38 -19.30
CA LEU A 577 3.04 -11.35 -20.33
C LEU A 577 4.09 -10.27 -20.09
N ASP A 578 5.20 -10.37 -20.84
CA ASP A 578 6.17 -9.29 -20.97
C ASP A 578 5.99 -8.60 -22.33
N SER A 579 5.40 -7.40 -22.32
CA SER A 579 5.05 -6.63 -23.51
C SER A 579 5.27 -5.14 -23.26
N PHE A 580 5.68 -4.40 -24.29
CA PHE A 580 6.09 -3.00 -24.20
C PHE A 580 6.21 -2.37 -25.60
N PRO A 581 5.99 -1.05 -25.72
CA PRO A 581 6.34 -0.32 -26.93
C PRO A 581 7.86 -0.10 -27.00
N HIS A 582 8.34 0.22 -28.20
CA HIS A 582 9.74 0.58 -28.43
C HIS A 582 9.87 2.02 -28.90
N LEU A 583 10.81 2.74 -28.32
CA LEU A 583 11.43 3.88 -28.98
C LEU A 583 12.46 3.38 -29.99
N VAL A 584 12.31 3.82 -31.23
CA VAL A 584 13.18 3.48 -32.35
C VAL A 584 13.94 4.73 -32.76
N LEU A 585 15.26 4.67 -32.61
CA LEU A 585 16.19 5.67 -33.15
C LEU A 585 16.73 5.14 -34.46
N ALA A 586 16.50 5.87 -35.55
CA ALA A 586 16.85 5.42 -36.89
C ALA A 586 17.79 6.40 -37.58
N ILE A 587 18.87 5.89 -38.16
CA ILE A 587 19.62 6.65 -39.17
C ILE A 587 19.39 5.99 -40.54
N PRO A 588 18.61 6.64 -41.42
CA PRO A 588 18.43 6.18 -42.79
C PRO A 588 19.75 6.14 -43.57
N SER A 589 19.86 5.24 -44.56
CA SER A 589 21.01 5.19 -45.47
C SER A 589 20.93 6.30 -46.55
N LEU A 590 20.85 7.55 -46.10
CA LEU A 590 20.74 8.76 -46.93
C LEU A 590 21.84 9.75 -46.54
N THR A 591 22.45 10.41 -47.53
CA THR A 591 23.49 11.44 -47.29
C THR A 591 22.96 12.70 -46.62
N SER A 592 21.65 12.92 -46.60
CA SER A 592 21.04 13.99 -45.81
C SER A 592 21.11 13.75 -44.31
N TYR A 593 21.50 12.54 -43.87
CA TYR A 593 21.61 12.15 -42.46
C TYR A 593 23.05 11.93 -41.99
N ARG A 594 24.01 11.95 -42.92
CA ARG A 594 25.43 11.78 -42.65
C ARG A 594 26.28 12.41 -43.76
N PRO A 595 27.37 13.12 -43.43
CA PRO A 595 28.10 13.94 -44.38
C PRO A 595 29.02 13.13 -45.30
N VAL A 596 29.31 11.86 -45.01
CA VAL A 596 30.19 11.01 -45.83
C VAL A 596 29.57 9.64 -46.10
N LYS A 597 29.56 9.21 -47.37
CA LYS A 597 29.18 7.85 -47.76
C LYS A 597 30.31 6.87 -47.42
N ASN A 598 29.95 5.64 -47.05
CA ASN A 598 30.88 4.54 -46.83
C ASN A 598 31.89 4.72 -45.66
N VAL A 599 31.61 5.65 -44.74
CA VAL A 599 32.32 5.78 -43.46
C VAL A 599 31.40 5.25 -42.36
N ASP A 600 31.97 4.58 -41.38
CA ASP A 600 31.24 4.12 -40.20
C ASP A 600 30.77 5.31 -39.38
N TYR A 601 29.52 5.26 -38.95
CA TYR A 601 28.82 6.35 -38.30
C TYR A 601 27.98 5.79 -37.16
N GLY A 602 27.51 6.63 -36.24
CA GLY A 602 26.72 6.13 -35.13
C GLY A 602 26.03 7.20 -34.32
N LEU A 603 25.30 6.75 -33.30
CA LEU A 603 24.69 7.60 -32.28
C LEU A 603 25.28 7.28 -30.91
N SER A 604 25.67 8.32 -30.18
CA SER A 604 26.19 8.24 -28.81
C SER A 604 25.12 8.66 -27.83
N VAL A 605 24.41 7.70 -27.22
CA VAL A 605 23.24 7.99 -26.38
C VAL A 605 23.49 7.57 -24.94
N ALA A 606 23.31 8.50 -24.00
CA ALA A 606 23.47 8.24 -22.57
C ALA A 606 22.19 7.68 -21.94
N LYS A 607 21.08 8.42 -22.04
CA LYS A 607 19.82 8.05 -21.39
C LYS A 607 18.59 8.47 -22.19
N VAL A 608 17.49 7.77 -21.97
CA VAL A 608 16.13 8.17 -22.38
C VAL A 608 15.36 8.58 -21.14
N ILE A 609 14.68 9.72 -21.20
CA ILE A 609 13.89 10.28 -20.10
C ILE A 609 12.42 10.25 -20.52
N ILE A 610 11.58 9.65 -19.69
CA ILE A 610 10.14 9.54 -19.91
C ILE A 610 9.43 10.23 -18.74
N GLU A 611 8.68 11.27 -19.04
CA GLU A 611 8.02 12.14 -18.07
C GLU A 611 6.51 12.15 -18.33
N PRO A 612 5.66 11.87 -17.34
CA PRO A 612 4.22 12.02 -17.49
C PRO A 612 3.87 13.46 -17.87
N VAL A 613 2.88 13.64 -18.74
CA VAL A 613 2.26 14.94 -19.01
C VAL A 613 0.97 15.02 -18.22
N HIS A 614 0.91 15.94 -17.27
CA HIS A 614 -0.24 16.18 -16.41
C HIS A 614 -1.15 17.23 -17.09
N GLU A 615 -2.42 16.90 -17.31
CA GLU A 615 -3.41 17.75 -18.01
C GLU A 615 -4.62 18.10 -17.14
#